data_AF-A0A817IWJ0-F1
#
_entry.id   AF-A0A817IWJ0-F1
#
_cell.length_a   1.000
_cell.length_b   1.000
_cell.length_c   1.000
_cell.angle_alpha   90.00
_cell.angle_beta   90.00
_cell.angle_gamma   90.00
#
_symmetry.space_group_name_H-M   'P 1'
#
loop_
_entity.id
_entity.type
_entity.pdbx_description
1 polymer ?
#
loop_
_entity_poly.entity_id
_entity_poly.type
_entity_poly.pdbx_seq_one_letter_code
_entity_poly.pdbx_strand_id
1 'polypeptide(L)'
;MHEAENALLGKDYQTARELLEKLVKLEAKIDDEESIRIKESAILSLGKVFKETKDAKALASLIKTTRPFLGLVSKAKAAKLVRTLVDLFLDMEAGTGEEVTLCQENIEWAKSENRTFLRQDLEARLVALYYDTKTYNEALILGSQLLKELKKLDDKQLLVEVQLLESKTYFALSNIQKARAALTSARTTANGIYTPPKLQASLDLQSG
;
A
#
# COMPACT_ATOMS: atom_id res chain seq x y z
N MET A 1 -2.92 17.48 -18.97
CA MET A 1 -3.79 17.06 -17.85
C MET A 1 -5.26 17.23 -18.19
N HIS A 2 -5.73 18.44 -18.50
CA HIS A 2 -7.16 18.68 -18.75
C HIS A 2 -7.78 17.82 -19.88
N GLU A 3 -7.02 17.55 -20.95
CA GLU A 3 -7.47 16.65 -22.04
C GLU A 3 -7.54 15.18 -21.60
N ALA A 4 -6.59 14.73 -20.77
CA ALA A 4 -6.60 13.39 -20.21
C ALA A 4 -7.75 13.19 -19.21
N GLU A 5 -8.05 14.21 -18.39
CA GLU A 5 -9.19 14.21 -17.46
C GLU A 5 -10.53 14.17 -18.22
N ASN A 6 -10.65 14.90 -19.32
CA ASN A 6 -11.82 14.83 -20.20
C ASN A 6 -11.98 13.45 -20.87
N ALA A 7 -10.88 12.82 -21.30
CA ALA A 7 -10.91 11.46 -21.84
C ALA A 7 -11.31 10.42 -20.77
N LEU A 8 -10.85 10.59 -19.51
CA LEU A 8 -11.27 9.77 -18.38
C LEU A 8 -12.77 9.91 -18.08
N LEU A 9 -13.31 11.13 -18.13
CA LEU A 9 -14.74 11.40 -17.97
C LEU A 9 -15.57 10.77 -19.11
N GLY A 10 -15.02 10.75 -20.32
CA GLY A 10 -15.61 10.08 -21.48
C GLY A 10 -15.47 8.55 -21.51
N LYS A 11 -14.80 7.94 -20.51
CA LYS A 11 -14.41 6.51 -20.48
C LYS A 11 -13.57 6.06 -21.69
N ASP A 12 -12.90 6.98 -22.36
CA ASP A 12 -11.94 6.65 -23.41
C ASP A 12 -10.58 6.34 -22.77
N TYR A 13 -10.47 5.12 -22.25
CA TYR A 13 -9.28 4.65 -21.55
C TYR A 13 -8.05 4.52 -22.47
N GLN A 14 -8.23 4.36 -23.78
CA GLN A 14 -7.11 4.28 -24.73
C GLN A 14 -6.48 5.65 -24.94
N THR A 15 -7.28 6.67 -25.28
CA THR A 15 -6.81 8.04 -25.45
C THR A 15 -6.24 8.60 -24.14
N ALA A 16 -6.90 8.33 -23.01
CA ALA A 16 -6.40 8.71 -21.69
C ALA A 16 -5.05 8.06 -21.38
N ARG A 17 -4.87 6.76 -21.67
CA ARG A 17 -3.61 6.04 -21.48
C ARG A 17 -2.48 6.68 -22.26
N GLU A 18 -2.65 6.93 -23.56
CA GLU A 18 -1.59 7.50 -24.39
C GLU A 18 -1.17 8.91 -23.95
N LEU A 19 -2.14 9.76 -23.60
CA LEU A 19 -1.88 11.12 -23.13
C LEU A 19 -1.16 11.11 -21.77
N LEU A 20 -1.58 10.22 -20.85
CA LEU A 20 -0.97 10.09 -19.54
C LEU A 20 0.43 9.46 -19.60
N GLU A 21 0.64 8.44 -20.43
CA GLU A 21 1.98 7.86 -20.66
C GLU A 21 2.96 8.89 -21.22
N LYS A 22 2.50 9.76 -22.13
CA LYS A 22 3.30 10.88 -22.63
C LYS A 22 3.66 11.85 -21.51
N LEU A 23 2.70 12.22 -20.65
CA LEU A 23 2.94 13.13 -19.52
C LEU A 23 3.88 12.54 -18.46
N VAL A 24 3.80 11.23 -18.18
CA VAL A 24 4.68 10.56 -17.23
C VAL A 24 6.12 10.47 -17.75
N LYS A 25 6.29 10.32 -19.07
CA LYS A 25 7.61 10.28 -19.73
C LYS A 25 8.29 11.65 -19.81
N LEU A 26 7.56 12.76 -19.71
CA LEU A 26 8.17 14.09 -19.66
C LEU A 26 9.00 14.22 -18.38
N GLU A 27 10.26 14.64 -18.54
CA GLU A 27 11.14 14.94 -17.41
C GLU A 27 10.59 16.15 -16.64
N ALA A 28 10.26 15.94 -15.37
CA ALA A 28 9.91 17.05 -14.49
C ALA A 28 11.22 17.74 -14.08
N LYS A 29 11.31 19.05 -14.33
CA LYS A 29 12.42 19.85 -13.81
C LYS A 29 12.29 19.98 -12.29
N ILE A 30 13.43 19.92 -11.59
CA ILE A 30 13.52 19.94 -10.12
C ILE A 30 12.86 21.20 -9.52
N ASP A 31 12.83 22.31 -10.27
CA ASP A 31 12.45 23.64 -9.78
C ASP A 31 11.03 24.08 -10.17
N ASP A 32 10.26 23.19 -10.81
CA ASP A 32 8.89 23.49 -11.25
C ASP A 32 7.87 22.68 -10.43
N GLU A 33 7.38 23.30 -9.34
CA GLU A 33 6.37 22.72 -8.45
C GLU A 33 5.08 22.34 -9.20
N GLU A 34 4.71 23.10 -10.23
CA GLU A 34 3.51 22.83 -11.02
C GLU A 34 3.71 21.61 -11.92
N SER A 35 4.86 21.48 -12.56
CA SER A 35 5.23 20.25 -13.30
C SER A 35 5.28 19.01 -12.40
N ILE A 36 5.83 19.13 -11.18
CA ILE A 36 5.86 18.02 -10.22
C ILE A 36 4.44 17.60 -9.84
N ARG A 37 3.54 18.56 -9.56
CA ARG A 37 2.14 18.29 -9.21
C ARG A 37 1.37 17.67 -10.36
N ILE A 38 1.56 18.17 -11.58
CA ILE A 38 0.97 17.62 -12.81
C ILE A 38 1.41 16.17 -12.99
N LYS A 39 2.70 15.89 -12.83
CA LYS A 39 3.26 14.55 -12.98
C LYS A 39 2.76 13.59 -11.90
N GLU A 40 2.68 14.02 -10.64
CA GLU A 40 2.09 13.23 -9.54
C GLU A 40 0.64 12.84 -9.88
N SER A 41 -0.18 13.81 -10.32
CA SER A 41 -1.56 13.57 -10.70
C SER A 41 -1.68 12.65 -11.93
N ALA A 42 -0.79 12.82 -12.91
CA ALA A 42 -0.75 11.96 -14.10
C ALA A 42 -0.44 10.50 -13.75
N ILE A 43 0.54 10.26 -12.87
CA ILE A 43 0.91 8.92 -12.39
C ILE A 43 -0.28 8.25 -11.69
N LEU A 44 -0.96 8.97 -10.79
CA LEU A 44 -2.13 8.43 -10.08
C LEU A 44 -3.29 8.14 -11.03
N SER A 45 -3.55 9.04 -11.97
CA SER A 45 -4.61 8.88 -12.96
C SER A 45 -4.33 7.69 -13.88
N LEU A 46 -3.08 7.53 -14.31
CA LEU A 46 -2.66 6.39 -15.13
C LEU A 46 -2.77 5.07 -14.36
N GLY A 47 -2.40 5.06 -13.08
CA GLY A 47 -2.59 3.91 -12.21
C GLY A 47 -4.05 3.49 -12.08
N LYS A 48 -4.97 4.45 -11.99
CA LYS A 48 -6.42 4.20 -12.00
C LYS A 48 -6.90 3.63 -13.34
N VAL A 49 -6.42 4.16 -14.47
CA VAL A 49 -6.72 3.60 -15.80
C VAL A 49 -6.31 2.14 -15.86
N PHE A 50 -5.09 1.81 -15.45
CA PHE A 50 -4.62 0.42 -15.46
C PHE A 50 -5.43 -0.50 -14.55
N LYS A 51 -5.92 0.00 -13.42
CA LYS A 51 -6.86 -0.73 -12.56
C LYS A 51 -8.19 -1.01 -13.29
N GLU A 52 -8.80 0.00 -13.89
CA GLU A 52 -10.07 -0.14 -14.63
C GLU A 52 -9.93 -1.06 -15.85
N THR A 53 -8.81 -0.99 -16.57
CA THR A 53 -8.52 -1.87 -17.71
C THR A 53 -7.96 -3.25 -17.30
N LYS A 54 -7.81 -3.51 -16.00
CA LYS A 54 -7.22 -4.74 -15.42
C LYS A 54 -5.83 -5.10 -15.98
N ASP A 55 -5.02 -4.10 -16.30
CA ASP A 55 -3.67 -4.28 -16.87
C ASP A 55 -2.62 -4.31 -15.75
N ALA A 56 -2.48 -5.47 -15.10
CA ALA A 56 -1.57 -5.65 -13.95
C ALA A 56 -0.11 -5.41 -14.33
N LYS A 57 0.31 -5.91 -15.50
CA LYS A 57 1.69 -5.78 -15.97
C LYS A 57 2.07 -4.33 -16.20
N ALA A 58 1.18 -3.53 -16.82
CA ALA A 58 1.43 -2.11 -17.01
C ALA A 58 1.51 -1.36 -15.67
N LEU A 59 0.65 -1.68 -14.70
CA LEU A 59 0.68 -1.04 -13.38
C LEU A 59 1.94 -1.39 -12.58
N ALA A 60 2.39 -2.65 -12.61
CA ALA A 60 3.66 -3.05 -12.00
C ALA A 60 4.86 -2.31 -12.65
N SER A 61 4.85 -2.17 -13.97
CA SER A 61 5.86 -1.40 -14.70
C SER A 61 5.81 0.09 -14.35
N LEU A 62 4.62 0.67 -14.17
CA LEU A 62 4.44 2.05 -13.75
C LEU A 62 5.07 2.31 -12.37
N ILE A 63 4.89 1.41 -11.41
CA ILE A 63 5.51 1.53 -10.08
C ILE A 63 7.05 1.55 -10.19
N LYS A 64 7.64 0.76 -11.09
CA LYS A 64 9.10 0.73 -11.29
C LYS A 64 9.61 2.01 -11.98
N THR A 65 8.94 2.43 -13.06
CA THR A 65 9.33 3.62 -13.85
C THR A 65 9.16 4.93 -13.11
N THR A 66 8.31 4.96 -12.08
CA THR A 66 8.10 6.16 -11.25
C THR A 66 9.15 6.33 -10.15
N ARG A 67 9.96 5.31 -9.83
CA ARG A 67 11.00 5.39 -8.78
C ARG A 67 11.96 6.57 -8.91
N PRO A 68 12.50 6.93 -10.09
CA PRO A 68 13.35 8.10 -10.24
C PRO A 68 12.63 9.42 -9.89
N PHE A 69 11.34 9.53 -10.23
CA PHE A 69 10.52 10.70 -9.88
C PHE A 69 10.30 10.83 -8.37
N LEU A 70 10.26 9.72 -7.63
CA LEU A 70 10.09 9.73 -6.16
C LEU A 70 11.28 10.35 -5.41
N GLY A 71 12.43 10.53 -6.06
CA GLY A 71 13.57 11.28 -5.53
C GLY A 71 13.39 12.80 -5.59
N LEU A 72 12.48 13.29 -6.44
CA LEU A 72 12.22 14.72 -6.66
C LEU A 72 11.16 15.29 -5.72
N VAL A 73 10.42 14.43 -5.01
CA VAL A 73 9.33 14.83 -4.10
C VAL A 73 9.68 14.51 -2.65
N SER A 74 8.97 15.13 -1.71
CA SER A 74 9.17 14.85 -0.28
C SER A 74 8.92 13.36 0.04
N LYS A 75 9.62 12.85 1.05
CA LYS A 75 9.48 11.43 1.49
C LYS A 75 8.03 11.05 1.77
N ALA A 76 7.25 11.96 2.37
CA ALA A 76 5.83 11.76 2.67
C ALA A 76 4.97 11.65 1.39
N LYS A 77 5.18 12.54 0.40
CA LYS A 77 4.46 12.48 -0.88
C LYS A 77 4.79 11.21 -1.64
N ALA A 78 6.08 10.85 -1.70
CA ALA A 78 6.51 9.62 -2.33
C ALA A 78 5.92 8.37 -1.66
N ALA A 79 5.89 8.32 -0.32
CA ALA A 79 5.29 7.22 0.41
C ALA A 79 3.79 7.09 0.10
N LYS A 80 3.05 8.22 0.10
CA LYS A 80 1.63 8.25 -0.26
C LYS A 80 1.40 7.76 -1.70
N LEU A 81 2.23 8.19 -2.64
CA LEU A 81 2.12 7.81 -4.05
C LEU A 81 2.35 6.29 -4.23
N VAL A 82 3.43 5.75 -3.67
CA VAL A 82 3.74 4.31 -3.75
C VAL A 82 2.64 3.49 -3.07
N ARG A 83 2.20 3.87 -1.86
CA ARG A 83 1.11 3.19 -1.15
C ARG A 83 -0.15 3.14 -1.99
N THR A 84 -0.54 4.27 -2.59
CA THR A 84 -1.74 4.34 -3.44
C THR A 84 -1.61 3.45 -4.67
N LEU A 85 -0.46 3.42 -5.34
CA LEU A 85 -0.26 2.57 -6.53
C LEU A 85 -0.25 1.08 -6.19
N VAL A 86 0.37 0.69 -5.07
CA VAL A 86 0.37 -0.70 -4.59
C VAL A 86 -1.05 -1.11 -4.19
N ASP A 87 -1.80 -0.26 -3.49
CA ASP A 87 -3.20 -0.53 -3.13
C ASP A 87 -4.07 -0.70 -4.38
N LEU A 88 -3.89 0.15 -5.41
CA LEU A 88 -4.58 0.00 -6.69
C LEU A 88 -4.25 -1.34 -7.38
N PHE A 89 -3.01 -1.82 -7.27
CA PHE A 89 -2.59 -3.10 -7.84
C PHE A 89 -3.20 -4.28 -7.09
N LEU A 90 -3.19 -4.27 -5.75
CA LEU A 90 -3.73 -5.35 -4.93
C LEU A 90 -5.27 -5.45 -5.03
N ASP A 91 -5.96 -4.31 -5.16
CA ASP A 91 -7.42 -4.28 -5.34
C ASP A 91 -7.90 -4.84 -6.69
N MET A 92 -7.01 -5.12 -7.64
CA MET A 92 -7.41 -5.64 -8.95
C MET A 92 -7.83 -7.12 -8.91
N GLU A 93 -7.57 -7.83 -7.79
CA GLU A 93 -7.81 -9.27 -7.64
C GLU A 93 -7.31 -10.06 -8.87
N ALA A 94 -6.18 -9.62 -9.43
CA ALA A 94 -5.76 -10.10 -10.75
C ALA A 94 -5.34 -11.57 -10.73
N GLY A 95 -5.19 -12.17 -9.55
CA GLY A 95 -4.88 -13.59 -9.38
C GLY A 95 -3.57 -14.00 -10.08
N THR A 96 -2.69 -13.03 -10.32
CA THR A 96 -1.49 -13.22 -11.14
C THR A 96 -0.38 -13.95 -10.38
N GLY A 97 -0.50 -14.06 -9.05
CA GLY A 97 0.58 -14.56 -8.20
C GLY A 97 1.78 -13.62 -8.10
N GLU A 98 1.74 -12.46 -8.76
CA GLU A 98 2.82 -11.46 -8.77
C GLU A 98 2.72 -10.45 -7.63
N GLU A 99 1.61 -10.44 -6.88
CA GLU A 99 1.32 -9.50 -5.79
C GLU A 99 2.39 -9.54 -4.69
N VAL A 100 2.74 -10.75 -4.26
CA VAL A 100 3.77 -10.96 -3.24
C VAL A 100 5.12 -10.47 -3.74
N THR A 101 5.49 -10.83 -4.97
CA THR A 101 6.75 -10.42 -5.59
C THR A 101 6.84 -8.89 -5.71
N LEU A 102 5.76 -8.23 -6.13
CA LEU A 102 5.71 -6.78 -6.25
C LEU A 102 5.86 -6.10 -4.88
N CYS A 103 5.18 -6.59 -3.84
CA CYS A 103 5.34 -6.07 -2.49
C CYS A 103 6.78 -6.22 -1.99
N GLN A 104 7.40 -7.40 -2.18
CA GLN A 104 8.79 -7.66 -1.80
C GLN A 104 9.78 -6.73 -2.53
N GLU A 105 9.62 -6.54 -3.84
CA GLU A 105 10.45 -5.63 -4.63
C GLU A 105 10.34 -4.17 -4.18
N ASN A 106 9.16 -3.74 -3.73
CA ASN A 106 8.96 -2.38 -3.22
C ASN A 106 9.48 -2.21 -1.78
N ILE A 107 9.39 -3.24 -0.94
CA ILE A 107 10.03 -3.28 0.38
C ILE A 107 11.55 -3.18 0.23
N GLU A 108 12.14 -3.93 -0.71
CA GLU A 108 13.58 -3.89 -0.93
C GLU A 108 14.05 -2.53 -1.43
N TRP A 109 13.30 -1.91 -2.34
CA TRP A 109 13.56 -0.53 -2.74
C TRP A 109 13.41 0.46 -1.58
N ALA A 110 12.40 0.30 -0.72
CA ALA A 110 12.24 1.15 0.45
C ALA A 110 13.40 0.99 1.46
N LYS A 111 13.99 -0.22 1.55
CA LYS A 111 15.21 -0.47 2.33
C LYS A 111 16.43 0.23 1.71
N SER A 112 16.67 0.07 0.41
CA SER A 112 17.82 0.69 -0.27
C SER A 112 17.81 2.22 -0.18
N GLU A 113 16.62 2.81 -0.20
CA GLU A 113 16.41 4.27 -0.10
C GLU A 113 16.28 4.79 1.35
N ASN A 114 16.46 3.94 2.36
CA ASN A 114 16.30 4.29 3.78
C ASN A 114 14.93 4.95 4.10
N ARG A 115 13.86 4.43 3.51
CA ARG A 115 12.47 4.91 3.68
C ARG A 115 11.72 4.04 4.71
N THR A 116 12.10 4.16 5.98
CA THR A 116 11.63 3.27 7.07
C THR A 116 10.11 3.20 7.21
N PHE A 117 9.40 4.33 7.25
CA PHE A 117 7.94 4.34 7.40
C PHE A 117 7.23 3.70 6.21
N LEU A 118 7.69 3.99 4.98
CA LEU A 118 7.14 3.36 3.78
C LEU A 118 7.38 1.85 3.79
N ARG A 119 8.57 1.41 4.19
CA ARG A 119 8.87 -0.01 4.34
C ARG A 119 7.91 -0.68 5.32
N GLN A 120 7.68 -0.08 6.49
CA GLN A 120 6.79 -0.63 7.52
C GLN A 120 5.33 -0.71 7.04
N ASP A 121 4.85 0.32 6.34
CA ASP A 121 3.54 0.31 5.68
C ASP A 121 3.44 -0.82 4.63
N LEU A 122 4.46 -0.98 3.79
CA LEU A 122 4.49 -2.04 2.78
C LEU A 122 4.59 -3.43 3.39
N GLU A 123 5.33 -3.59 4.49
CA GLU A 123 5.40 -4.85 5.24
C GLU A 123 4.06 -5.18 5.89
N ALA A 124 3.35 -4.20 6.48
CA ALA A 124 2.00 -4.41 7.01
C ALA A 124 1.03 -4.85 5.91
N ARG A 125 1.13 -4.24 4.72
CA ARG A 125 0.35 -4.65 3.55
C ARG A 125 0.70 -6.07 3.09
N LEU A 126 1.99 -6.43 3.09
CA LEU A 126 2.44 -7.78 2.76
C LEU A 126 1.95 -8.82 3.78
N VAL A 127 1.88 -8.48 5.08
CA VAL A 127 1.27 -9.35 6.10
C VAL A 127 -0.22 -9.59 5.80
N ALA A 128 -0.96 -8.53 5.43
CA ALA A 128 -2.36 -8.68 5.02
C ALA A 128 -2.51 -9.59 3.78
N LEU A 129 -1.64 -9.40 2.78
CA LEU A 129 -1.63 -10.25 1.59
C LEU A 129 -1.31 -11.72 1.90
N TYR A 130 -0.38 -11.99 2.81
CA TYR A 130 -0.10 -13.35 3.27
C TYR A 130 -1.27 -13.98 4.02
N TYR A 131 -2.04 -13.18 4.75
CA TYR A 131 -3.27 -13.65 5.39
C TYR A 131 -4.33 -14.03 4.34
N ASP A 132 -4.54 -13.17 3.33
CA ASP A 132 -5.53 -13.39 2.28
C ASP A 132 -5.17 -14.60 1.39
N THR A 133 -3.88 -14.80 1.11
CA THR A 133 -3.36 -15.96 0.36
C THR A 133 -3.19 -17.24 1.21
N LYS A 134 -3.58 -17.19 2.50
CA LYS A 134 -3.50 -18.30 3.47
C LYS A 134 -2.08 -18.79 3.80
N THR A 135 -1.04 -18.01 3.48
CA THR A 135 0.35 -18.26 3.89
C THR A 135 0.58 -17.72 5.31
N TYR A 136 -0.07 -18.35 6.28
CA TYR A 136 -0.16 -17.83 7.65
C TYR A 136 1.19 -17.84 8.40
N ASN A 137 2.09 -18.76 8.09
CA ASN A 137 3.38 -18.84 8.76
C ASN A 137 4.27 -17.64 8.41
N GLU A 138 4.31 -17.29 7.13
CA GLU A 138 5.01 -16.12 6.60
C GLU A 138 4.43 -14.83 7.16
N ALA A 139 3.09 -14.74 7.24
CA ALA A 139 2.40 -13.62 7.88
C ALA A 139 2.83 -13.43 9.35
N LEU A 140 2.90 -14.52 10.13
CA LEU A 140 3.32 -14.46 11.54
C LEU A 140 4.79 -14.08 11.70
N ILE A 141 5.69 -14.60 10.86
CA ILE A 141 7.12 -14.28 10.91
C ILE A 141 7.33 -12.78 10.65
N LEU A 142 6.77 -12.27 9.54
CA LEU A 142 6.90 -10.87 9.17
C LEU A 142 6.20 -9.95 10.17
N GLY A 143 4.97 -10.28 10.57
CA GLY A 143 4.20 -9.53 11.57
C GLY A 143 4.93 -9.44 12.91
N SER A 144 5.53 -10.54 13.39
CA SER A 144 6.30 -10.55 14.64
C SER A 144 7.54 -9.67 14.59
N GLN A 145 8.22 -9.61 13.44
CA GLN A 145 9.37 -8.72 13.24
C GLN A 145 8.92 -7.26 13.25
N LEU A 146 7.89 -6.93 12.47
CA LEU A 146 7.34 -5.58 12.37
C LEU A 146 6.81 -5.06 13.71
N LEU A 147 6.11 -5.90 14.50
CA LEU A 147 5.62 -5.53 15.83
C LEU A 147 6.73 -5.15 16.82
N LYS A 148 7.93 -5.75 16.72
CA LYS A 148 9.07 -5.36 17.58
C LYS A 148 9.54 -3.95 17.30
N GLU A 149 9.41 -3.50 16.06
CA GLU A 149 9.75 -2.15 15.63
C GLU A 149 8.64 -1.16 15.98
N LEU A 150 7.40 -1.46 15.59
CA LEU A 150 6.24 -0.58 15.78
C LEU A 150 5.97 -0.29 17.26
N LYS A 151 6.26 -1.21 18.18
CA LYS A 151 6.16 -0.97 19.64
C LYS A 151 7.06 0.15 20.13
N LYS A 152 8.15 0.46 19.43
CA LYS A 152 9.10 1.53 19.76
C LYS A 152 8.76 2.86 19.08
N LEU A 153 7.71 2.89 18.25
CA LEU A 153 7.30 4.04 17.46
C LEU A 153 5.97 4.61 17.96
N ASP A 154 5.67 5.82 17.51
CA ASP A 154 4.46 6.56 17.89
C ASP A 154 3.27 6.31 16.94
N ASP A 155 3.49 5.68 15.78
CA ASP A 155 2.40 5.28 14.89
C ASP A 155 1.62 4.09 15.46
N LYS A 156 0.72 4.40 16.39
CA LYS A 156 -0.14 3.42 17.06
C LYS A 156 -1.22 2.89 16.14
N GLN A 157 -1.60 3.62 15.09
CA GLN A 157 -2.62 3.15 14.15
C GLN A 157 -2.09 1.95 13.37
N LEU A 158 -0.89 2.05 12.79
CA LEU A 158 -0.25 0.93 12.10
C LEU A 158 0.01 -0.24 13.07
N LEU A 159 0.39 0.04 14.31
CA LEU A 159 0.56 -0.98 15.34
C LEU A 159 -0.73 -1.78 15.60
N VAL A 160 -1.88 -1.10 15.74
CA VAL A 160 -3.18 -1.76 15.94
C VAL A 160 -3.55 -2.62 14.73
N GLU A 161 -3.33 -2.12 13.51
CA GLU A 161 -3.61 -2.87 12.27
C GLU A 161 -2.82 -4.19 12.22
N VAL A 162 -1.51 -4.16 12.52
CA VAL A 162 -0.66 -5.36 12.52
C VAL A 162 -1.02 -6.31 13.67
N GLN A 163 -1.34 -5.80 14.86
CA GLN A 163 -1.79 -6.65 15.98
C GLN A 163 -3.12 -7.34 15.68
N LEU A 164 -4.03 -6.66 14.98
CA LEU A 164 -5.30 -7.24 14.52
C LEU A 164 -5.06 -8.34 13.48
N LEU A 165 -4.15 -8.12 12.51
CA LEU A 165 -3.75 -9.14 11.54
C LEU A 165 -3.12 -10.36 12.23
N GLU A 166 -2.28 -10.15 13.25
CA GLU A 166 -1.71 -11.23 14.07
C GLU A 166 -2.82 -12.05 14.75
N SER A 167 -3.81 -11.39 15.36
CA SER A 167 -4.97 -12.05 15.96
C SER A 167 -5.74 -12.90 14.94
N LYS A 168 -6.08 -12.33 13.78
CA LYS A 168 -6.77 -13.02 12.69
C LYS A 168 -5.98 -14.24 12.19
N THR A 169 -4.66 -14.09 12.05
CA THR A 169 -3.79 -15.17 11.57
C THR A 169 -3.69 -16.32 12.57
N TYR A 170 -3.53 -16.03 13.87
CA TYR A 170 -3.56 -17.06 14.90
C TYR A 170 -4.91 -17.76 15.00
N PHE A 171 -6.01 -17.01 14.83
CA PHE A 171 -7.36 -17.57 14.81
C PHE A 171 -7.54 -18.53 13.63
N ALA A 172 -7.07 -18.16 12.43
CA ALA A 172 -7.11 -19.02 11.25
C ALA A 172 -6.31 -20.33 11.44
N LEU A 173 -5.22 -20.29 12.22
CA LEU A 173 -4.43 -21.46 12.62
C LEU A 173 -5.02 -22.22 13.82
N SER A 174 -6.24 -21.90 14.27
CA SER A 174 -6.89 -22.49 15.45
C SER A 174 -6.12 -22.29 16.77
N ASN A 175 -5.19 -21.33 16.84
CA ASN A 175 -4.45 -20.98 18.05
C ASN A 175 -5.20 -19.88 18.83
N ILE A 176 -6.29 -20.27 19.48
CA ILE A 176 -7.24 -19.35 20.13
C ILE A 176 -6.60 -18.55 21.26
N GLN A 177 -5.69 -19.16 22.02
CA GLN A 177 -5.00 -18.50 23.14
C GLN A 177 -4.17 -17.32 22.64
N LYS A 178 -3.36 -17.52 21.59
CA LYS A 178 -2.55 -16.45 21.01
C LYS A 178 -3.40 -15.42 20.27
N ALA A 179 -4.45 -15.84 19.57
CA ALA A 179 -5.39 -14.93 18.92
C ALA A 179 -6.01 -13.95 19.93
N ARG A 180 -6.52 -14.45 21.06
CA ARG A 180 -7.08 -13.60 22.13
C ARG A 180 -6.04 -12.67 22.75
N ALA A 181 -4.81 -13.14 22.95
CA ALA A 181 -3.73 -12.32 23.49
C ALA A 181 -3.35 -11.17 22.54
N ALA A 182 -3.25 -11.45 21.24
CA ALA A 182 -2.99 -10.45 20.20
C ALA A 182 -4.14 -9.43 20.12
N LEU A 183 -5.40 -9.89 20.14
CA LEU A 183 -6.58 -9.01 20.15
C LEU A 183 -6.64 -8.11 21.39
N THR A 184 -6.31 -8.64 22.56
CA THR A 184 -6.24 -7.85 23.81
C THR A 184 -5.19 -6.74 23.68
N SER A 185 -4.05 -7.05 23.08
CA SER A 185 -3.00 -6.07 22.79
C SER A 185 -3.47 -5.00 21.79
N ALA A 186 -4.18 -5.42 20.73
CA ALA A 186 -4.77 -4.52 19.73
C ALA A 186 -5.78 -3.55 20.36
N ARG A 187 -6.69 -4.04 21.19
CA ARG A 187 -7.70 -3.22 21.89
C ARG A 187 -7.07 -2.26 22.89
N THR A 188 -6.06 -2.71 23.64
CA THR A 188 -5.34 -1.85 24.59
C THR A 188 -4.66 -0.69 23.87
N THR A 189 -4.02 -0.96 22.73
CA THR A 189 -3.38 0.07 21.90
C THR A 189 -4.43 0.99 21.27
N ALA A 190 -5.53 0.43 20.77
CA ALA A 190 -6.65 1.18 20.18
C ALA A 190 -7.28 2.17 21.17
N ASN A 191 -7.44 1.80 22.45
CA ASN A 191 -7.95 2.70 23.48
C ASN A 191 -7.06 3.93 23.72
N GLY A 192 -5.78 3.86 23.33
CA GLY A 192 -4.83 4.97 23.45
C GLY A 192 -4.88 5.97 22.29
N ILE A 193 -5.69 5.73 21.26
CA ILE A 193 -5.82 6.59 20.08
C ILE A 193 -7.27 6.77 19.65
N TYR A 194 -7.53 7.81 18.86
CA TYR A 194 -8.80 7.90 18.14
C TYR A 194 -8.76 6.94 16.95
N THR A 195 -9.40 5.77 17.08
CA THR A 195 -9.45 4.77 16.02
C THR A 195 -10.44 5.17 14.92
N PRO A 196 -10.06 5.06 13.64
CA PRO A 196 -10.99 5.23 12.54
C PRO A 196 -12.15 4.22 12.63
N PRO A 197 -13.40 4.59 12.25
CA PRO A 197 -14.56 3.71 12.38
C PRO A 197 -14.40 2.33 11.73
N LYS A 198 -13.71 2.24 10.59
CA LYS A 198 -13.42 0.96 9.90
C LYS A 198 -12.51 0.04 10.72
N LEU A 199 -11.48 0.61 11.36
CA LEU A 199 -10.56 -0.17 12.19
C LEU A 199 -11.26 -0.64 13.46
N GLN A 200 -12.06 0.23 14.08
CA GLN A 200 -12.88 -0.12 15.24
C GLN A 200 -13.85 -1.27 14.94
N ALA A 201 -14.60 -1.17 13.84
CA ALA A 201 -15.50 -2.24 13.41
C ALA A 201 -14.77 -3.58 13.18
N SER A 202 -13.53 -3.53 12.67
CA SER A 202 -12.72 -4.73 12.45
C SER A 202 -12.23 -5.37 13.76
N LEU A 203 -11.94 -4.57 14.79
CA LEU A 203 -11.62 -5.05 16.14
C LEU A 203 -12.85 -5.70 16.81
N ASP A 204 -14.02 -5.08 16.65
CA ASP A 204 -15.26 -5.57 17.21
C ASP A 204 -15.68 -6.89 16.53
N LEU A 205 -15.55 -6.99 15.20
CA LEU A 205 -15.80 -8.22 14.45
C LEU A 205 -14.88 -9.37 14.87
N GLN A 206 -13.60 -9.10 15.10
CA GLN A 206 -12.65 -10.13 15.56
C GLN A 206 -12.88 -10.53 17.04
N SER A 207 -13.59 -9.70 17.80
CA SER A 207 -13.93 -9.97 19.20
C SER A 207 -15.15 -10.89 19.37
N GLY A 208 -16.07 -10.88 18.40
CA GLY A 208 -17.24 -11.76 18.36
C GLY A 208 -16.89 -13.17 17.94
#